data_AF-A0A9P7MY35-F1
#
_entry.id   AF-A0A9P7MY35-F1
#
_cell.length_a   1.000
_cell.length_b   1.000
_cell.length_c   1.000
_cell.angle_alpha   90.00
_cell.angle_beta   90.00
_cell.angle_gamma   90.00
#
_symmetry.space_group_name_H-M   'P 1'
#
loop_
_entity.id
_entity.type
_entity.pdbx_description
1 polymer ?
#
loop_
_entity_poly.entity_id
_entity_poly.type
_entity_poly.pdbx_seq_one_letter_code
_entity_poly.pdbx_strand_id
1 'polypeptide(L)'
;MHLRDPRVEWKDNYILFKFGERPMLPYEGHKFLRFSSEGHEAIADKYVQNLHWFAKRHFGDRARFWDEMAGQSAHYPMDKVRKSWKSYKKPDEVEAPVSPSSALNEEPLYEIKELPGNRKGLVALTDIPQGTRLVDEKPLITLTGEFGDDEIVKQLRKLPKEKTIQFLHLPNRFPREPSVFSGIVKTNVLPGGEEGADTSIGLVYHTISHINNGCRPNCQRNYNNKKRHEYIHAIRDIAAGEEIVLSDKTESTYAERRSYLKKKFGSDCTCALCSLPAADRRASDRRRKRMQDLDAQIATPALIKLSPENSLAFCREYLTLLDAEFPASATALHVRLYFQAFQICIVHRDVARASVFGERAYEANRLCKGEDSPSLRKHPAEHFNYQKCGQRWKTSMDMVDKSLEPEKFEKWLWRA
;
A
#
# COMPACT_ATOMS: atom_id res chain seq x y z
N MET A 1 13.41 8.45 18.73
CA MET A 1 13.91 8.17 20.09
C MET A 1 12.72 7.63 20.89
N HIS A 2 12.36 6.35 20.80
CA HIS A 2 12.77 5.22 21.65
C HIS A 2 11.76 4.10 21.29
N LEU A 3 12.04 2.80 21.13
CA LEU A 3 13.11 1.91 21.55
C LEU A 3 13.05 0.71 20.60
N ARG A 4 14.18 0.41 19.93
CA ARG A 4 14.56 -0.96 19.53
C ARG A 4 14.34 -1.85 20.75
N ASP A 5 13.89 -3.10 20.59
CA ASP A 5 13.96 -4.06 21.70
C ASP A 5 15.38 -3.91 22.30
N PRO A 6 15.54 -3.46 23.56
CA PRO A 6 16.87 -3.26 24.12
C PRO A 6 17.68 -4.57 24.10
N ARG A 7 16.98 -5.70 23.95
CA ARG A 7 17.52 -7.04 23.81
C ARG A 7 17.79 -7.45 22.36
N VAL A 8 17.58 -6.59 21.35
CA VAL A 8 17.93 -6.87 19.95
C VAL A 8 18.53 -5.64 19.28
N GLU A 9 19.78 -5.74 18.89
CA GLU A 9 20.55 -4.73 18.19
C GLU A 9 20.84 -5.15 16.76
N TRP A 10 20.26 -4.41 15.82
CA TRP A 10 20.48 -4.58 14.39
C TRP A 10 21.80 -3.88 14.01
N LYS A 11 22.74 -4.66 13.48
CA LYS A 11 24.00 -4.18 12.89
C LYS A 11 23.90 -4.29 11.37
N ASP A 12 24.84 -3.69 10.67
CA ASP A 12 24.83 -3.60 9.20
C ASP A 12 24.86 -4.98 8.51
N ASN A 13 25.45 -5.99 9.16
CA ASN A 13 25.66 -7.33 8.57
C ASN A 13 25.10 -8.48 9.43
N TYR A 14 24.55 -8.19 10.61
CA TYR A 14 24.04 -9.22 11.53
C TYR A 14 23.07 -8.62 12.56
N ILE A 15 22.27 -9.49 13.16
CA ILE A 15 21.39 -9.16 14.29
C ILE A 15 22.07 -9.67 15.57
N LEU A 16 22.28 -8.79 16.54
CA LEU A 16 22.77 -9.12 17.88
C LEU A 16 21.59 -9.21 18.83
N PHE A 17 21.43 -10.34 19.49
CA PHE A 17 20.46 -10.49 20.56
C PHE A 17 21.18 -10.24 21.89
N LYS A 18 20.74 -9.32 22.76
CA LYS A 18 21.35 -8.99 24.06
C LYS A 18 20.67 -9.73 25.22
N PHE A 19 20.46 -11.03 25.06
CA PHE A 19 20.00 -11.94 26.10
C PHE A 19 20.81 -13.25 26.01
N GLY A 20 20.91 -14.00 27.12
CA GLY A 20 21.80 -15.16 27.24
C GLY A 20 23.26 -14.85 26.85
N GLU A 21 23.90 -15.73 26.06
CA GLU A 21 25.28 -15.57 25.55
C GLU A 21 25.45 -14.50 24.45
N ARG A 22 24.42 -13.69 24.22
CA ARG A 22 24.35 -12.67 23.18
C ARG A 22 24.53 -13.19 21.75
N PRO A 23 23.64 -14.08 21.28
CA PRO A 23 23.82 -14.71 19.98
C PRO A 23 23.79 -13.70 18.83
N MET A 24 24.50 -14.02 17.75
CA MET A 24 24.63 -13.20 16.55
C MET A 24 24.12 -13.98 15.33
N LEU A 25 23.15 -13.41 14.60
CA LEU A 25 22.63 -13.94 13.35
C LEU A 25 23.12 -13.10 12.17
N PRO A 26 24.08 -13.57 11.35
CA PRO A 26 24.50 -12.84 10.15
C PRO A 26 23.39 -12.87 9.10
N TYR A 27 23.25 -11.79 8.33
CA TYR A 27 22.38 -11.80 7.14
C TYR A 27 22.94 -12.77 6.08
N GLU A 28 24.27 -12.85 6.01
CA GLU A 28 25.01 -13.83 5.23
C GLU A 28 25.03 -15.19 5.94
N GLY A 29 23.90 -15.88 5.87
CA GLY A 29 23.67 -17.10 6.63
C GLY A 29 24.63 -18.27 6.38
N HIS A 30 25.47 -18.23 5.34
CA HIS A 30 26.54 -19.22 5.17
C HIS A 30 27.64 -19.08 6.25
N LYS A 31 27.81 -17.88 6.82
CA LYS A 31 28.72 -17.58 7.94
C LYS A 31 28.16 -18.05 9.29
N PHE A 32 26.89 -18.42 9.35
CA PHE A 32 26.25 -18.83 10.60
C PHE A 32 26.64 -20.26 11.02
N LEU A 33 27.23 -20.41 12.21
CA LEU A 33 27.66 -21.71 12.76
C LEU A 33 26.86 -22.21 13.96
N ARG A 34 26.31 -21.36 14.84
CA ARG A 34 25.53 -21.79 16.03
C ARG A 34 24.74 -20.68 16.73
N PHE A 35 23.69 -21.07 17.44
CA PHE A 35 22.96 -20.29 18.45
C PHE A 35 23.24 -20.88 19.84
N SER A 36 23.51 -20.06 20.85
CA SER A 36 23.63 -20.48 22.24
C SER A 36 22.84 -19.54 23.16
N SER A 37 22.29 -20.11 24.23
CA SER A 37 21.47 -19.43 25.22
C SER A 37 21.71 -20.10 26.57
N GLU A 38 22.50 -19.49 27.45
CA GLU A 38 22.41 -19.77 28.89
C GLU A 38 21.36 -18.81 29.48
N GLY A 39 20.27 -19.31 30.06
CA GLY A 39 19.38 -18.45 30.84
C GLY A 39 17.99 -19.01 31.14
N HIS A 40 17.64 -19.02 32.42
CA HIS A 40 16.33 -19.37 32.99
C HIS A 40 15.24 -18.30 32.73
N GLU A 41 14.86 -18.06 31.48
CA GLU A 41 13.67 -17.23 31.18
C GLU A 41 12.75 -17.95 30.18
N ALA A 42 11.59 -18.44 30.65
CA ALA A 42 10.62 -19.18 29.84
C ALA A 42 10.10 -18.42 28.60
N ILE A 43 10.22 -17.09 28.56
CA ILE A 43 9.88 -16.25 27.40
C ILE A 43 11.00 -16.27 26.35
N ALA A 44 12.27 -16.38 26.79
CA ALA A 44 13.41 -16.53 25.89
C ALA A 44 13.35 -17.88 25.16
N ASP A 45 12.83 -18.93 25.80
CA ASP A 45 12.75 -20.26 25.22
C ASP A 45 11.91 -20.33 23.94
N LYS A 46 10.68 -19.78 23.93
CA LYS A 46 9.82 -19.85 22.72
C LYS A 46 10.37 -19.00 21.57
N TYR A 47 10.97 -17.85 21.89
CA TYR A 47 11.60 -16.97 20.90
C TYR A 47 12.85 -17.59 20.28
N VAL A 48 13.74 -18.16 21.11
CA VAL A 48 14.96 -18.83 20.66
C VAL A 48 14.66 -20.14 19.95
N GLN A 49 13.64 -20.89 20.37
CA GLN A 49 13.18 -22.09 19.66
C GLN A 49 12.66 -21.77 18.24
N ASN A 50 11.89 -20.69 18.09
CA ASN A 50 11.41 -20.23 16.77
C ASN A 50 12.57 -19.80 15.87
N LEU A 51 13.54 -19.04 16.40
CA LEU A 51 14.75 -18.64 15.68
C LEU A 51 15.64 -19.84 15.34
N HIS A 52 15.77 -20.80 16.24
CA HIS A 52 16.51 -22.02 16.01
C HIS A 52 15.89 -22.85 14.89
N TRP A 53 14.58 -23.11 14.97
CA TRP A 53 13.86 -23.82 13.92
C TRP A 53 14.05 -23.13 12.57
N PHE A 54 13.94 -21.80 12.53
CA PHE A 54 14.21 -20.99 11.35
C PHE A 54 15.65 -21.21 10.84
N ALA A 55 16.64 -21.08 11.71
CA ALA A 55 18.04 -21.26 11.37
C ALA A 55 18.33 -22.68 10.84
N LYS A 56 17.78 -23.74 11.48
CA LYS A 56 17.92 -25.13 11.04
C LYS A 56 17.30 -25.37 9.67
N ARG A 57 16.13 -24.79 9.40
CA ARG A 57 15.46 -24.86 8.09
C ARG A 57 16.29 -24.23 6.97
N HIS A 58 16.98 -23.12 7.25
CA HIS A 58 17.67 -22.32 6.22
C HIS A 58 19.17 -22.64 6.07
N PHE A 59 19.82 -23.14 7.11
CA PHE A 59 21.25 -23.44 7.14
C PHE A 59 21.55 -24.94 7.31
N GLY A 60 20.51 -25.78 7.32
CA GLY A 60 20.60 -27.22 7.49
C GLY A 60 21.03 -27.63 8.90
N ASP A 61 21.54 -28.85 9.04
CA ASP A 61 21.98 -29.42 10.33
C ASP A 61 23.17 -28.71 10.98
N ARG A 62 23.71 -27.68 10.30
CA ARG A 62 24.75 -26.78 10.82
C ARG A 62 24.20 -25.79 11.85
N ALA A 63 22.94 -25.38 11.75
CA ALA A 63 22.30 -24.53 12.74
C ALA A 63 21.67 -25.38 13.84
N ARG A 64 22.35 -25.46 14.99
CA ARG A 64 21.92 -26.24 16.15
C ARG A 64 21.50 -25.37 17.34
N PHE A 65 20.51 -25.85 18.07
CA PHE A 65 20.14 -25.35 19.38
C PHE A 65 21.02 -26.06 20.38
N TRP A 66 21.57 -25.30 21.31
CA TRP A 66 22.50 -25.81 22.28
C TRP A 66 22.03 -25.39 23.67
N ASP A 67 21.90 -26.40 24.53
CA ASP A 67 21.55 -26.26 25.94
C ASP A 67 22.71 -26.85 26.76
N GLU A 68 23.46 -25.98 27.44
CA GLU A 68 24.58 -26.40 28.29
C GLU A 68 24.13 -27.26 29.48
N MET A 69 22.88 -27.10 29.92
CA MET A 69 22.29 -27.91 31.00
C MET A 69 21.97 -29.34 30.53
N ALA A 70 21.85 -29.55 29.21
CA ALA A 70 21.57 -30.86 28.61
C ALA A 70 22.84 -31.68 28.31
N GLY A 71 24.04 -31.17 28.65
CA GLY A 71 25.29 -31.94 28.60
C GLY A 71 25.71 -32.44 27.20
N GLN A 72 25.23 -31.82 26.12
CA GLN A 72 25.66 -32.16 24.76
C GLN A 72 27.14 -31.73 24.57
N SER A 73 27.85 -32.27 23.57
CA SER A 73 29.24 -31.88 23.22
C SER A 73 29.29 -31.05 21.92
N ALA A 74 30.04 -29.94 21.92
CA ALA A 74 29.92 -28.91 20.88
C ALA A 74 30.52 -29.39 19.56
N HIS A 75 29.71 -29.49 18.50
CA HIS A 75 30.16 -29.98 17.18
C HIS A 75 31.23 -29.08 16.52
N TYR A 76 31.20 -27.77 16.79
CA TYR A 76 32.23 -26.82 16.35
C TYR A 76 33.02 -26.31 17.56
N PRO A 77 34.37 -26.41 17.52
CA PRO A 77 35.24 -25.77 18.50
C PRO A 77 34.97 -24.25 18.64
N MET A 78 35.07 -23.73 19.86
CA MET A 78 34.77 -22.32 20.18
C MET A 78 35.58 -21.31 19.39
N ASP A 79 36.82 -21.65 19.04
CA ASP A 79 37.70 -20.83 18.22
C ASP A 79 37.18 -20.68 16.78
N LYS A 80 36.61 -21.73 16.17
CA LYS A 80 35.95 -21.66 14.86
C LYS A 80 34.71 -20.77 14.90
N VAL A 81 33.89 -20.89 15.94
CA VAL A 81 32.70 -20.04 16.13
C VAL A 81 33.10 -18.57 16.24
N ARG A 82 34.09 -18.25 17.07
CA ARG A 82 34.60 -16.88 17.24
C ARG A 82 35.19 -16.32 15.96
N LYS A 83 35.85 -17.13 15.12
CA LYS A 83 36.31 -16.72 13.78
C LYS A 83 35.13 -16.37 12.86
N SER A 84 34.05 -17.16 12.89
CA SER A 84 32.82 -16.85 12.16
C SER A 84 32.19 -15.54 12.63
N TRP A 85 32.06 -15.31 13.93
CA TRP A 85 31.51 -14.05 14.44
C TRP A 85 32.33 -12.83 14.04
N LYS A 86 33.64 -12.97 13.90
CA LYS A 86 34.52 -11.91 13.39
C LYS A 86 34.30 -11.62 11.90
N SER A 87 33.93 -12.62 11.08
CA SER A 87 33.66 -12.40 9.65
C SER A 87 32.36 -11.65 9.40
N TYR A 88 31.40 -11.67 10.33
CA TYR A 88 30.16 -10.89 10.18
C TYR A 88 30.43 -9.38 10.15
N LYS A 89 31.53 -8.93 10.76
CA LYS A 89 31.89 -7.52 10.86
C LYS A 89 32.64 -6.99 9.63
N LYS A 90 32.89 -7.82 8.62
CA LYS A 90 33.53 -7.44 7.36
C LYS A 90 32.56 -7.73 6.21
N PRO A 91 32.23 -6.75 5.36
CA PRO A 91 31.57 -7.04 4.10
C PRO A 91 32.52 -7.90 3.27
N ASP A 92 32.02 -9.01 2.71
CA ASP A 92 32.70 -9.59 1.55
C ASP A 92 32.43 -8.68 0.34
N GLU A 93 33.38 -8.53 -0.57
CA GLU A 93 33.15 -7.87 -1.85
C GLU A 93 32.08 -8.67 -2.61
N VAL A 94 30.84 -8.18 -2.60
CA VAL A 94 29.71 -8.87 -3.24
C VAL A 94 29.67 -8.50 -4.72
N GLU A 95 29.93 -9.49 -5.59
CA GLU A 95 29.45 -9.45 -6.99
C GLU A 95 27.94 -9.25 -7.01
N ALA A 96 27.49 -8.35 -7.89
CA ALA A 96 26.13 -7.86 -7.99
C ALA A 96 25.07 -8.98 -8.02
N PRO A 97 23.89 -8.78 -7.38
CA PRO A 97 22.82 -9.77 -7.40
C PRO A 97 22.29 -9.96 -8.82
N VAL A 98 22.29 -11.21 -9.26
CA VAL A 98 21.76 -11.67 -10.54
C VAL A 98 20.25 -11.40 -10.62
N SER A 99 19.86 -10.58 -11.59
CA SER A 99 18.48 -10.23 -11.91
C SER A 99 17.66 -11.48 -12.29
N PRO A 100 16.39 -11.60 -11.86
CA PRO A 100 15.51 -12.63 -12.38
C PRO A 100 15.02 -12.23 -13.78
N SER A 101 15.51 -12.92 -14.81
CA SER A 101 15.01 -12.86 -16.18
C SER A 101 13.66 -13.58 -16.29
N SER A 102 12.61 -12.88 -16.70
CA SER A 102 11.92 -13.13 -17.99
C SER A 102 10.61 -12.33 -18.09
N ALA A 103 10.67 -11.19 -18.79
CA ALA A 103 9.60 -10.64 -19.65
C ALA A 103 10.05 -9.29 -20.21
N LEU A 104 10.46 -9.28 -21.48
CA LEU A 104 10.75 -8.11 -22.35
C LEU A 104 11.85 -7.14 -21.83
N ASN A 105 12.79 -6.78 -22.70
CA ASN A 105 13.78 -5.73 -22.45
C ASN A 105 13.10 -4.35 -22.37
N GLU A 106 12.36 -4.11 -21.30
CA GLU A 106 11.95 -2.77 -20.89
C GLU A 106 12.87 -2.37 -19.73
N GLU A 107 13.50 -1.20 -19.86
CA GLU A 107 14.27 -0.64 -18.75
C GLU A 107 13.35 -0.52 -17.52
N PRO A 108 13.84 -0.84 -16.31
CA PRO A 108 13.01 -0.78 -15.11
C PRO A 108 12.48 0.65 -14.90
N LEU A 109 11.17 0.80 -14.70
CA LEU A 109 10.55 2.10 -14.45
C LEU A 109 10.90 2.69 -13.07
N TYR A 110 11.29 1.84 -12.12
CA TYR A 110 11.59 2.23 -10.75
C TYR A 110 12.63 1.31 -10.10
N GLU A 111 13.27 1.81 -9.05
CA GLU A 111 14.16 1.06 -8.17
C GLU A 111 13.68 1.09 -6.71
N ILE A 112 14.01 0.05 -5.93
CA ILE A 112 13.88 0.10 -4.47
C ILE A 112 15.17 0.70 -3.91
N LYS A 113 15.08 1.88 -3.30
CA LYS A 113 16.23 2.66 -2.83
C LYS A 113 16.17 2.91 -1.33
N GLU A 114 17.34 2.99 -0.70
CA GLU A 114 17.47 3.56 0.65
C GLU A 114 17.25 5.07 0.61
N LEU A 115 16.35 5.55 1.47
CA LEU A 115 15.95 6.94 1.63
C LEU A 115 16.36 7.44 3.03
N PRO A 116 16.44 8.77 3.22
CA PRO A 116 16.77 9.35 4.51
C PRO A 116 15.94 8.78 5.68
N GLY A 117 16.64 8.49 6.77
CA GLY A 117 16.07 7.86 7.97
C GLY A 117 16.06 6.33 7.94
N ASN A 118 16.94 5.69 7.16
CA ASN A 118 17.05 4.24 6.99
C ASN A 118 15.71 3.61 6.55
N ARG A 119 15.01 4.29 5.64
CA ARG A 119 13.75 3.81 5.08
C ARG A 119 14.01 3.37 3.66
N LYS A 120 13.47 2.23 3.25
CA LYS A 120 13.37 1.90 1.82
C LYS A 120 12.15 2.58 1.20
N GLY A 121 12.22 2.87 -0.09
CA GLY A 121 11.12 3.40 -0.89
C GLY A 121 11.29 3.03 -2.36
N LEU A 122 10.21 3.12 -3.13
CA LEU A 122 10.29 3.01 -4.59
C LEU A 122 10.56 4.41 -5.16
N VAL A 123 11.51 4.51 -6.08
CA VAL A 123 11.89 5.76 -6.75
C VAL A 123 11.84 5.55 -8.25
N ALA A 124 11.20 6.46 -8.98
CA ALA A 124 11.13 6.43 -10.44
C ALA A 124 12.53 6.57 -11.06
N LEU A 125 12.84 5.73 -12.04
CA LEU A 125 14.09 5.79 -12.80
C LEU A 125 13.97 6.66 -14.05
N THR A 126 12.76 6.73 -14.60
CA THR A 126 12.38 7.51 -15.77
C THR A 126 11.11 8.30 -15.49
N ASP A 127 10.75 9.23 -16.37
CA ASP A 127 9.44 9.88 -16.30
C ASP A 127 8.35 8.83 -16.59
N ILE A 128 7.38 8.73 -15.68
CA ILE A 128 6.28 7.77 -15.76
C ILE A 128 4.99 8.55 -16.04
N PRO A 129 4.35 8.32 -17.21
CA PRO A 129 3.07 8.93 -17.53
C PRO A 129 1.93 8.47 -16.62
N GLN A 130 0.96 9.34 -16.39
CA GLN A 130 -0.33 9.00 -15.77
C GLN A 130 -0.98 7.80 -16.47
N GLY A 131 -1.57 6.90 -15.69
CA GLY A 131 -2.22 5.69 -16.19
C GLY A 131 -1.30 4.47 -16.30
N THR A 132 0.02 4.66 -16.18
CA THR A 132 0.99 3.57 -16.27
C THR A 132 0.82 2.58 -15.12
N ARG A 133 0.76 1.28 -15.44
CA ARG A 133 0.82 0.19 -14.44
C ARG A 133 2.28 -0.01 -14.03
N LEU A 134 2.59 0.36 -12.80
CA LEU A 134 3.93 0.22 -12.23
C LEU A 134 4.16 -1.20 -11.72
N VAL A 135 3.20 -1.73 -10.96
CA VAL A 135 3.35 -3.02 -10.30
C VAL A 135 2.15 -3.90 -10.62
N ASP A 136 2.41 -5.16 -10.97
CA ASP A 136 1.47 -6.27 -11.03
C ASP A 136 2.05 -7.41 -10.18
N GLU A 137 1.63 -7.50 -8.90
CA GLU A 137 2.27 -8.38 -7.93
C GLU A 137 1.27 -9.31 -7.23
N LYS A 138 1.60 -10.61 -7.22
CA LYS A 138 0.91 -11.61 -6.39
C LYS A 138 1.36 -11.49 -4.93
N PRO A 139 0.47 -11.69 -3.94
CA PRO A 139 0.87 -11.73 -2.53
C PRO A 139 1.99 -12.74 -2.28
N LEU A 140 2.98 -12.31 -1.48
CA LEU A 140 4.05 -13.15 -0.95
C LEU A 140 3.48 -14.17 0.04
N ILE A 141 2.60 -13.73 0.94
CA ILE A 141 1.80 -14.59 1.82
C ILE A 141 0.35 -14.09 1.90
N THR A 142 -0.56 -15.03 2.14
CA THR A 142 -1.99 -14.75 2.38
C THR A 142 -2.37 -15.31 3.75
N LEU A 143 -2.88 -14.45 4.61
CA LEU A 143 -3.27 -14.73 5.98
C LEU A 143 -4.80 -14.70 6.10
N THR A 144 -5.35 -15.54 6.97
CA THR A 144 -6.78 -15.63 7.26
C THR A 144 -7.01 -15.67 8.77
N GLY A 145 -8.01 -14.96 9.28
CA GLY A 145 -8.34 -14.93 10.72
C GLY A 145 -7.50 -13.91 11.49
N GLU A 146 -7.04 -14.25 12.70
CA GLU A 146 -6.40 -13.31 13.65
C GLU A 146 -4.94 -12.94 13.34
N PHE A 147 -4.39 -13.35 12.20
CA PHE A 147 -3.00 -13.07 11.76
C PHE A 147 -1.92 -13.35 12.83
N GLY A 148 -2.14 -14.36 13.68
CA GLY A 148 -1.16 -14.78 14.68
C GLY A 148 0.07 -15.45 14.07
N ASP A 149 1.15 -15.49 14.86
CA ASP A 149 2.44 -16.06 14.45
C ASP A 149 2.34 -17.47 13.87
N ASP A 150 1.46 -18.32 14.39
CA ASP A 150 1.28 -19.69 13.91
C ASP A 150 0.81 -19.72 12.44
N GLU A 151 -0.11 -18.84 12.06
CA GLU A 151 -0.56 -18.72 10.67
C GLU A 151 0.53 -18.11 9.79
N ILE A 152 1.27 -17.09 10.28
CA ILE A 152 2.38 -16.49 9.54
C ILE A 152 3.46 -17.55 9.25
N VAL A 153 3.91 -18.27 10.27
CA VAL A 153 4.92 -19.33 10.15
C VAL A 153 4.42 -20.45 9.24
N LYS A 154 3.14 -20.83 9.32
CA LYS A 154 2.53 -21.82 8.42
C LYS A 154 2.56 -21.36 6.96
N GLN A 155 2.36 -20.08 6.65
CA GLN A 155 2.52 -19.56 5.29
C GLN A 155 3.99 -19.52 4.86
N LEU A 156 4.89 -19.02 5.71
CA LEU A 156 6.32 -18.98 5.41
C LEU A 156 6.93 -20.37 5.19
N ARG A 157 6.42 -21.41 5.86
CA ARG A 157 6.83 -22.82 5.65
C ARG A 157 6.58 -23.33 4.23
N LYS A 158 5.59 -22.78 3.54
CA LYS A 158 5.23 -23.15 2.16
C LYS A 158 6.08 -22.43 1.12
N LEU A 159 6.81 -21.39 1.51
CA LEU A 159 7.59 -20.57 0.59
C LEU A 159 8.99 -21.17 0.32
N PRO A 160 9.52 -20.98 -0.90
CA PRO A 160 10.94 -21.15 -1.18
C PRO A 160 11.80 -20.26 -0.28
N LYS A 161 13.06 -20.66 -0.08
CA LYS A 161 14.01 -19.98 0.82
C LYS A 161 14.17 -18.50 0.46
N GLU A 162 14.24 -18.19 -0.83
CA GLU A 162 14.43 -16.86 -1.38
C GLU A 162 13.24 -15.94 -1.02
N LYS A 163 12.01 -16.47 -1.10
CA LYS A 163 10.78 -15.76 -0.77
C LYS A 163 10.63 -15.53 0.74
N THR A 164 11.08 -16.46 1.56
CA THR A 164 11.13 -16.26 3.02
C THR A 164 12.16 -15.20 3.41
N ILE A 165 13.30 -15.16 2.72
CA ILE A 165 14.30 -14.10 2.91
C ILE A 165 13.71 -12.74 2.49
N GLN A 166 12.99 -12.67 1.37
CA GLN A 166 12.27 -11.46 0.95
C GLN A 166 11.32 -10.95 2.04
N PHE A 167 10.53 -11.84 2.65
CA PHE A 167 9.63 -11.49 3.76
C PHE A 167 10.37 -10.88 4.95
N LEU A 168 11.53 -11.44 5.34
CA LEU A 168 12.32 -10.94 6.46
C LEU A 168 12.96 -9.57 6.21
N HIS A 169 13.18 -9.20 4.95
CA HIS A 169 13.72 -7.89 4.56
C HIS A 169 12.63 -6.81 4.46
N LEU A 170 11.36 -7.17 4.66
CA LEU A 170 10.28 -6.21 4.66
C LEU A 170 10.39 -5.24 5.85
N PRO A 171 9.89 -4.00 5.70
CA PRO A 171 9.93 -3.02 6.77
C PRO A 171 9.24 -3.51 8.05
N ASN A 172 9.87 -3.30 9.21
CA ASN A 172 9.26 -3.57 10.51
C ASN A 172 9.21 -2.28 11.34
N ARG A 173 8.04 -1.64 11.37
CA ARG A 173 7.80 -0.40 12.14
C ARG A 173 7.36 -0.69 13.59
N PHE A 174 7.08 -1.95 13.92
CA PHE A 174 6.64 -2.38 15.25
C PHE A 174 7.56 -3.48 15.83
N PRO A 175 8.84 -3.15 16.11
CA PRO A 175 9.82 -4.14 16.61
C PRO A 175 9.54 -4.62 18.04
N ARG A 176 8.53 -4.07 18.72
CA ARG A 176 8.11 -4.45 20.08
C ARG A 176 6.91 -5.38 20.10
N GLU A 177 6.37 -5.77 18.94
CA GLU A 177 5.41 -6.86 18.89
C GLU A 177 6.02 -8.14 19.49
N PRO A 178 5.20 -9.09 19.99
CA PRO A 178 5.70 -10.32 20.61
C PRO A 178 6.68 -11.11 19.73
N SER A 179 6.60 -10.95 18.41
CA SER A 179 7.57 -11.50 17.47
C SER A 179 7.91 -10.53 16.33
N VAL A 180 9.06 -10.79 15.68
CA VAL A 180 9.49 -10.08 14.47
C VAL A 180 8.49 -10.29 13.33
N PHE A 181 7.90 -11.48 13.22
CA PHE A 181 6.90 -11.79 12.18
C PHE A 181 5.64 -10.96 12.35
N SER A 182 5.12 -10.87 13.57
CA SER A 182 3.97 -10.02 13.90
C SER A 182 4.25 -8.54 13.60
N GLY A 183 5.45 -8.03 13.93
CA GLY A 183 5.84 -6.66 13.60
C GLY A 183 5.91 -6.38 12.09
N ILE A 184 6.49 -7.31 11.31
CA ILE A 184 6.54 -7.23 9.84
C ILE A 184 5.11 -7.26 9.26
N VAL A 185 4.28 -8.22 9.66
CA VAL A 185 2.90 -8.34 9.15
C VAL A 185 2.10 -7.10 9.51
N LYS A 186 2.12 -6.65 10.77
CA LYS A 186 1.42 -5.44 11.21
C LYS A 186 1.82 -4.19 10.42
N THR A 187 3.07 -4.12 9.96
CA THR A 187 3.57 -3.00 9.17
C THR A 187 3.09 -3.04 7.72
N ASN A 188 2.99 -4.24 7.13
CA ASN A 188 2.91 -4.43 5.67
C ASN A 188 1.61 -5.07 5.19
N VAL A 189 0.78 -5.59 6.09
CA VAL A 189 -0.45 -6.28 5.72
C VAL A 189 -1.46 -5.30 5.13
N LEU A 190 -1.97 -5.67 3.97
CA LEU A 190 -3.06 -4.99 3.29
C LEU A 190 -4.32 -5.86 3.38
N PRO A 191 -5.52 -5.26 3.52
CA PRO A 191 -6.76 -6.03 3.46
C PRO A 191 -6.87 -6.71 2.10
N GLY A 192 -7.26 -7.98 2.09
CA GLY A 192 -7.46 -8.75 0.86
C GLY A 192 -8.82 -8.51 0.24
N GLY A 193 -8.86 -8.49 -1.09
CA GLY A 193 -10.08 -8.28 -1.86
C GLY A 193 -10.24 -6.83 -2.35
N GLU A 194 -11.39 -6.55 -2.96
CA GLU A 194 -11.77 -5.20 -3.37
C GLU A 194 -11.95 -4.26 -2.16
N GLU A 195 -11.99 -2.95 -2.42
CA GLU A 195 -12.25 -1.96 -1.38
C GLU A 195 -13.59 -2.26 -0.67
N GLY A 196 -13.56 -2.44 0.65
CA GLY A 196 -14.71 -2.85 1.46
C GLY A 196 -14.91 -4.37 1.60
N ALA A 197 -14.00 -5.20 1.07
CA ALA A 197 -14.01 -6.64 1.27
C ALA A 197 -13.69 -7.07 2.71
N ASP A 198 -13.93 -8.35 2.99
CA ASP A 198 -13.74 -8.97 4.30
C ASP A 198 -12.33 -8.73 4.85
N THR A 199 -12.26 -8.00 5.96
CA THR A 199 -11.01 -7.68 6.67
C THR A 199 -10.36 -8.91 7.30
N SER A 200 -11.00 -10.09 7.25
CA SER A 200 -10.44 -11.36 7.73
C SER A 200 -9.29 -11.89 6.86
N ILE A 201 -9.08 -11.33 5.66
CA ILE A 201 -7.98 -11.71 4.75
C ILE A 201 -6.90 -10.63 4.76
N GLY A 202 -5.66 -11.05 5.01
CA GLY A 202 -4.47 -10.19 5.02
C GLY A 202 -3.50 -10.61 3.92
N LEU A 203 -3.04 -9.65 3.12
CA LEU A 203 -2.10 -9.87 2.03
C LEU A 203 -0.80 -9.11 2.31
N VAL A 204 0.34 -9.79 2.19
CA VAL A 204 1.67 -9.17 2.31
C VAL A 204 2.39 -9.39 0.99
N TYR A 205 3.09 -8.37 0.50
CA TYR A 205 3.74 -8.34 -0.80
C TYR A 205 5.25 -8.12 -0.62
N HIS A 206 6.06 -8.33 -1.66
CA HIS A 206 7.48 -8.02 -1.58
C HIS A 206 7.71 -6.56 -1.98
N THR A 207 7.37 -6.21 -3.21
CA THR A 207 7.65 -4.90 -3.81
C THR A 207 6.74 -3.83 -3.23
N ILE A 208 5.42 -4.08 -3.19
CA ILE A 208 4.42 -3.09 -2.72
C ILE A 208 4.64 -2.70 -1.26
N SER A 209 5.18 -3.60 -0.43
CA SER A 209 5.47 -3.33 0.98
C SER A 209 6.62 -2.33 1.21
N HIS A 210 7.40 -2.02 0.17
CA HIS A 210 8.39 -0.94 0.22
C HIS A 210 7.82 0.43 -0.20
N ILE A 211 6.59 0.50 -0.70
CA ILE A 211 5.97 1.78 -1.06
C ILE A 211 5.59 2.56 0.20
N ASN A 212 6.06 3.79 0.31
CA ASN A 212 5.76 4.64 1.45
C ASN A 212 4.39 5.32 1.33
N ASN A 213 3.91 5.84 2.46
CA ASN A 213 2.65 6.56 2.54
C ASN A 213 2.84 8.09 2.46
N GLY A 214 2.17 8.74 1.51
CA GLY A 214 2.05 10.20 1.40
C GLY A 214 0.59 10.67 1.46
N CYS A 215 0.32 11.81 2.09
CA CYS A 215 -1.06 12.36 2.17
C CYS A 215 -1.59 12.97 0.86
N ARG A 216 -0.71 13.13 -0.15
CA ARG A 216 -1.04 13.36 -1.56
C ARG A 216 -0.30 12.29 -2.38
N PRO A 217 -0.93 11.14 -2.64
CA PRO A 217 -0.27 10.05 -3.35
C PRO A 217 -0.07 10.41 -4.83
N ASN A 218 0.88 9.76 -5.48
CA ASN A 218 1.05 9.78 -6.94
C ASN A 218 0.66 8.44 -7.58
N CYS A 219 0.33 7.44 -6.76
CA CYS A 219 -0.17 6.15 -7.21
C CYS A 219 -1.46 5.73 -6.50
N GLN A 220 -2.24 4.88 -7.16
CA GLN A 220 -3.42 4.22 -6.61
C GLN A 220 -3.20 2.71 -6.58
N ARG A 221 -3.62 2.10 -5.49
CA ARG A 221 -3.62 0.65 -5.29
C ARG A 221 -4.99 0.07 -5.66
N ASN A 222 -5.02 -1.04 -6.39
CA ASN A 222 -6.24 -1.79 -6.70
C ASN A 222 -5.99 -3.30 -6.69
N TYR A 223 -6.94 -4.07 -6.18
CA TYR A 223 -6.86 -5.52 -6.18
C TYR A 223 -7.64 -6.13 -7.35
N ASN A 224 -7.00 -6.99 -8.14
CA ASN A 224 -7.64 -7.74 -9.20
C ASN A 224 -8.12 -9.10 -8.68
N ASN A 225 -9.42 -9.26 -8.48
CA ASN A 225 -10.02 -10.50 -7.96
C ASN A 225 -9.79 -11.73 -8.86
N LYS A 226 -9.75 -11.56 -10.19
CA LYS A 226 -9.59 -12.67 -11.15
C LYS A 226 -8.17 -13.24 -11.10
N LYS A 227 -7.15 -12.38 -11.13
CA LYS A 227 -5.74 -12.80 -11.04
C LYS A 227 -5.28 -13.00 -9.59
N ARG A 228 -5.98 -12.41 -8.62
CA ARG A 228 -5.57 -12.33 -7.20
C ARG A 228 -4.23 -11.62 -7.01
N HIS A 229 -4.05 -10.53 -7.76
CA HIS A 229 -2.86 -9.69 -7.76
C HIS A 229 -3.23 -8.27 -7.32
N GLU A 230 -2.26 -7.56 -6.77
CA GLU A 230 -2.37 -6.13 -6.48
C GLU A 230 -1.69 -5.33 -7.59
N TYR A 231 -2.38 -4.29 -8.04
CA TYR A 231 -1.90 -3.38 -9.06
C TYR A 231 -1.64 -2.01 -8.47
N ILE A 232 -0.51 -1.43 -8.86
CA ILE A 232 -0.17 -0.03 -8.58
C ILE A 232 -0.15 0.73 -9.90
N HIS A 233 -1.00 1.75 -10.02
CA HIS A 233 -1.04 2.63 -11.20
C HIS A 233 -0.67 4.06 -10.82
N ALA A 234 0.07 4.72 -11.70
CA ALA A 234 0.34 6.15 -11.58
C ALA A 234 -0.96 6.93 -11.82
N ILE A 235 -1.36 7.75 -10.85
CA ILE A 235 -2.57 8.59 -10.96
C ILE A 235 -2.28 9.99 -11.46
N ARG A 236 -1.01 10.34 -11.64
CA ARG A 236 -0.51 11.54 -12.31
C ARG A 236 0.86 11.22 -12.88
N ASP A 237 1.41 12.13 -13.68
CA ASP A 237 2.80 12.00 -14.11
C ASP A 237 3.74 12.02 -12.88
N ILE A 238 4.77 11.18 -12.94
CA ILE A 238 5.80 11.02 -11.90
C ILE A 238 7.15 11.27 -12.58
N ALA A 239 7.89 12.26 -12.09
CA ALA A 239 9.19 12.60 -12.68
C ALA A 239 10.27 11.57 -12.30
N ALA A 240 11.28 11.41 -13.15
CA ALA A 240 12.48 10.64 -12.81
C ALA A 240 13.09 11.14 -11.47
N GLY A 241 13.41 10.22 -10.58
CA GLY A 241 13.92 10.51 -9.23
C GLY A 241 12.84 10.82 -8.19
N GLU A 242 11.56 10.92 -8.57
CA GLU A 242 10.46 11.11 -7.62
C GLU A 242 10.12 9.80 -6.87
N GLU A 243 9.80 9.90 -5.57
CA GLU A 243 9.36 8.76 -4.77
C GLU A 243 7.93 8.34 -5.15
N ILE A 244 7.72 7.06 -5.44
CA ILE A 244 6.41 6.45 -5.62
C ILE A 244 5.75 6.29 -4.25
N VAL A 245 4.56 6.87 -4.09
CA VAL A 245 3.84 6.92 -2.80
C VAL A 245 2.36 6.56 -2.95
N LEU A 246 1.88 5.75 -2.01
CA LEU A 246 0.46 5.43 -1.81
C LEU A 246 -0.13 6.26 -0.68
N SER A 247 -1.44 6.18 -0.48
CA SER A 247 -2.11 6.81 0.66
C SER A 247 -3.14 5.87 1.27
N ASP A 248 -3.02 5.63 2.57
CA ASP A 248 -4.04 4.93 3.36
C ASP A 248 -5.18 5.86 3.83
N LYS A 249 -5.00 7.19 3.74
CA LYS A 249 -6.01 8.16 4.20
C LYS A 249 -5.97 9.46 3.39
N THR A 250 -6.74 9.51 2.30
CA THR A 250 -6.77 10.63 1.35
C THR A 250 -7.80 11.73 1.67
N GLU A 251 -8.89 11.46 2.40
CA GLU A 251 -9.97 12.46 2.54
C GLU A 251 -9.97 13.21 3.89
N SER A 252 -9.11 12.84 4.84
CA SER A 252 -9.13 13.39 6.21
C SER A 252 -8.28 14.65 6.40
N THR A 253 -8.52 15.39 7.47
CA THR A 253 -7.74 16.57 7.89
C THR A 253 -6.31 16.20 8.32
N TYR A 254 -5.43 17.18 8.45
CA TYR A 254 -4.05 17.01 8.92
C TYR A 254 -3.99 16.27 10.26
N ALA A 255 -4.79 16.70 11.24
CA ALA A 255 -4.80 16.10 12.58
C ALA A 255 -5.24 14.63 12.55
N GLU A 256 -6.32 14.33 11.83
CA GLU A 256 -6.85 12.98 11.65
C GLU A 256 -5.87 12.07 10.92
N ARG A 257 -5.30 12.52 9.79
CA ARG A 257 -4.29 11.77 9.03
C ARG A 257 -3.07 11.49 9.89
N ARG A 258 -2.55 12.48 10.62
CA ARG A 258 -1.37 12.31 11.49
C ARG A 258 -1.63 11.31 12.60
N SER A 259 -2.79 11.39 13.25
CA SER A 259 -3.21 10.43 14.29
C SER A 259 -3.30 9.00 13.73
N TYR A 260 -4.01 8.82 12.61
CA TYR A 260 -4.15 7.52 11.94
C TYR A 260 -2.80 6.93 11.52
N LEU A 261 -1.98 7.72 10.81
CA LEU A 261 -0.70 7.27 10.28
C LEU A 261 0.30 6.98 11.40
N LYS A 262 0.28 7.73 12.50
CA LYS A 262 1.11 7.43 13.67
C LYS A 262 0.73 6.10 14.31
N LYS A 263 -0.58 5.81 14.43
CA LYS A 263 -1.05 4.52 14.93
C LYS A 263 -0.67 3.37 13.98
N LYS A 264 -0.79 3.58 12.67
CA LYS A 264 -0.53 2.54 11.65
C LYS A 264 0.95 2.32 11.34
N PHE A 265 1.78 3.36 11.43
CA PHE A 265 3.19 3.32 11.00
C PHE A 265 4.18 3.70 12.09
N GLY A 266 3.72 3.92 13.33
CA GLY A 266 4.57 4.15 14.49
C GLY A 266 5.30 5.49 14.53
N SER A 267 5.07 6.39 13.56
CA SER A 267 5.75 7.68 13.46
C SER A 267 4.87 8.78 12.87
N ASP A 268 5.21 10.04 13.15
CA ASP A 268 4.51 11.18 12.59
C ASP A 268 4.82 11.33 11.09
N CYS A 269 3.79 11.57 10.28
CA CYS A 269 3.95 11.74 8.84
C CYS A 269 4.68 13.05 8.51
N THR A 270 5.75 12.95 7.70
CA THR A 270 6.60 14.06 7.24
C THR A 270 6.54 14.27 5.73
N CYS A 271 5.51 13.75 5.05
CA CYS A 271 5.33 13.94 3.61
C CYS A 271 5.18 15.42 3.24
N ALA A 272 5.36 15.76 1.96
CA ALA A 272 5.31 17.14 1.46
C ALA A 272 4.10 17.93 1.98
N LEU A 273 2.89 17.36 1.94
CA LEU A 273 1.68 18.01 2.48
C LEU A 273 1.74 18.24 4.00
N CYS A 274 2.23 17.27 4.77
CA CYS A 274 2.29 17.39 6.23
C CYS A 274 3.38 18.36 6.70
N SER A 275 4.38 18.59 5.86
CA SER A 275 5.52 19.49 6.08
C SER A 275 5.28 20.91 5.55
N LEU A 276 4.14 21.17 4.89
CA LEU A 276 3.78 22.52 4.45
C LEU A 276 3.61 23.50 5.63
N PRO A 277 3.76 24.82 5.37
CA PRO A 277 3.39 25.86 6.32
C PRO A 277 1.98 25.69 6.89
N ALA A 278 1.75 26.19 8.11
CA ALA A 278 0.47 26.02 8.81
C ALA A 278 -0.72 26.60 8.02
N ALA A 279 -0.54 27.72 7.31
CA ALA A 279 -1.58 28.33 6.49
C ALA A 279 -2.04 27.41 5.35
N ASP A 280 -1.10 26.80 4.63
CA ASP A 280 -1.38 25.90 3.50
C ASP A 280 -2.01 24.58 3.96
N ARG A 281 -1.56 24.05 5.10
CA ARG A 281 -2.20 22.88 5.73
C ARG A 281 -3.64 23.19 6.13
N ARG A 282 -3.91 24.35 6.71
CA ARG A 282 -5.29 24.79 7.02
C ARG A 282 -6.13 24.95 5.74
N ALA A 283 -5.55 25.42 4.64
CA ALA A 283 -6.26 25.50 3.37
C ALA A 283 -6.63 24.10 2.82
N SER A 284 -5.70 23.14 2.89
CA SER A 284 -5.97 21.73 2.56
C SER A 284 -7.05 21.13 3.46
N ASP A 285 -7.00 21.39 4.76
CA ASP A 285 -8.01 20.91 5.71
C ASP A 285 -9.40 21.46 5.40
N ARG A 286 -9.51 22.75 5.05
CA ARG A 286 -10.79 23.34 4.63
C ARG A 286 -11.35 22.67 3.38
N ARG A 287 -10.52 22.44 2.36
CA ARG A 287 -10.96 21.74 1.13
C ARG A 287 -11.43 20.33 1.44
N ARG A 288 -10.64 19.55 2.18
CA ARG A 288 -10.98 18.16 2.53
C ARG A 288 -12.23 18.06 3.40
N LYS A 289 -12.40 18.98 4.36
CA LYS A 289 -13.60 19.03 5.18
C LYS A 289 -14.84 19.34 4.35
N ARG A 290 -14.75 20.33 3.46
CA ARG A 290 -15.85 20.68 2.55
C ARG A 290 -16.19 19.54 1.59
N MET A 291 -15.19 18.84 1.05
CA MET A 291 -15.42 17.63 0.24
C MET A 291 -16.18 16.56 1.02
N GLN A 292 -15.80 16.26 2.27
CA GLN A 292 -16.54 15.31 3.11
C GLN A 292 -18.00 15.74 3.34
N ASP A 293 -18.22 17.03 3.64
CA ASP A 293 -19.55 17.55 3.90
C ASP A 293 -20.43 17.50 2.63
N LEU A 294 -19.84 17.72 1.45
CA LEU A 294 -20.51 17.58 0.15
C LEU A 294 -20.83 16.11 -0.18
N ASP A 295 -19.87 15.19 0.02
CA ASP A 295 -20.05 13.75 -0.25
C ASP A 295 -21.24 13.17 0.52
N ALA A 296 -21.40 13.58 1.78
CA ALA A 296 -22.50 13.17 2.65
C ALA A 296 -23.88 13.67 2.16
N GLN A 297 -23.92 14.72 1.34
CA GLN A 297 -25.16 15.35 0.87
C GLN A 297 -25.54 14.92 -0.56
N ILE A 298 -24.56 14.83 -1.47
CA ILE A 298 -24.74 14.59 -2.91
C ILE A 298 -25.65 13.39 -3.18
N ALA A 299 -25.40 12.28 -2.48
CA ALA A 299 -26.06 10.99 -2.74
C ALA A 299 -27.34 10.77 -1.92
N THR A 300 -27.87 11.79 -1.24
CA THR A 300 -29.08 11.62 -0.42
C THR A 300 -30.33 11.47 -1.32
N PRO A 301 -31.18 10.44 -1.11
CA PRO A 301 -32.35 10.22 -1.95
C PRO A 301 -33.31 11.42 -2.02
N ALA A 302 -33.43 12.16 -0.92
CA ALA A 302 -34.26 13.36 -0.84
C ALA A 302 -33.73 14.46 -1.76
N LEU A 303 -32.43 14.77 -1.72
CA LEU A 303 -31.84 15.81 -2.56
C LEU A 303 -31.89 15.44 -4.03
N ILE A 304 -31.52 14.19 -4.36
CA ILE A 304 -31.58 13.69 -5.74
C ILE A 304 -33.00 13.79 -6.31
N LYS A 305 -34.02 13.48 -5.52
CA LYS A 305 -35.42 13.49 -5.98
C LYS A 305 -35.99 14.91 -6.08
N LEU A 306 -35.77 15.74 -5.06
CA LEU A 306 -36.45 17.04 -4.90
C LEU A 306 -35.67 18.21 -5.51
N SER A 307 -34.35 18.15 -5.49
CA SER A 307 -33.46 19.24 -5.94
C SER A 307 -32.23 18.68 -6.65
N PRO A 308 -32.40 17.91 -7.74
CA PRO A 308 -31.27 17.31 -8.47
C PRO A 308 -30.30 18.34 -9.04
N GLU A 309 -30.77 19.57 -9.31
CA GLU A 309 -29.95 20.72 -9.64
C GLU A 309 -28.89 21.01 -8.57
N ASN A 310 -29.30 21.03 -7.30
CA ASN A 310 -28.40 21.24 -6.16
C ASN A 310 -27.43 20.07 -6.00
N SER A 311 -27.88 18.82 -6.22
CA SER A 311 -26.97 17.67 -6.23
C SER A 311 -25.86 17.82 -7.27
N LEU A 312 -26.19 18.24 -8.50
CA LEU A 312 -25.18 18.48 -9.54
C LEU A 312 -24.28 19.69 -9.22
N ALA A 313 -24.83 20.76 -8.65
CA ALA A 313 -24.03 21.90 -8.20
C ALA A 313 -23.02 21.49 -7.11
N PHE A 314 -23.42 20.65 -6.16
CA PHE A 314 -22.54 20.09 -5.14
C PHE A 314 -21.47 19.18 -5.76
N CYS A 315 -21.81 18.37 -6.76
CA CYS A 315 -20.81 17.60 -7.49
C CYS A 315 -19.78 18.52 -8.19
N ARG A 316 -20.21 19.63 -8.80
CA ARG A 316 -19.32 20.58 -9.47
C ARG A 316 -18.39 21.29 -8.48
N GLU A 317 -18.92 21.70 -7.33
CA GLU A 317 -18.11 22.27 -6.25
C GLU A 317 -17.09 21.26 -5.73
N TYR A 318 -17.51 20.02 -5.48
CA TYR A 318 -16.63 18.94 -5.06
C TYR A 318 -15.48 18.76 -6.07
N LEU A 319 -15.78 18.67 -7.37
CA LEU A 319 -14.77 18.48 -8.41
C LEU A 319 -13.71 19.59 -8.35
N THR A 320 -14.16 20.85 -8.23
CA THR A 320 -13.25 22.01 -8.14
C THR A 320 -12.32 21.91 -6.92
N LEU A 321 -12.85 21.47 -5.78
CA LEU A 321 -12.05 21.27 -4.56
C LEU A 321 -11.10 20.07 -4.67
N LEU A 322 -11.54 19.02 -5.36
CA LEU A 322 -10.78 17.80 -5.58
C LEU A 322 -9.56 18.07 -6.48
N ASP A 323 -9.76 18.74 -7.61
CA ASP A 323 -8.70 19.15 -8.54
C ASP A 323 -7.69 20.09 -7.87
N ALA A 324 -8.16 20.99 -7.01
CA ALA A 324 -7.28 21.88 -6.23
C ALA A 324 -6.48 21.13 -5.15
N GLU A 325 -7.01 20.03 -4.61
CA GLU A 325 -6.34 19.25 -3.57
C GLU A 325 -5.39 18.17 -4.14
N PHE A 326 -5.72 17.63 -5.31
CA PHE A 326 -4.98 16.61 -6.04
C PHE A 326 -4.78 17.04 -7.50
N PRO A 327 -3.94 18.06 -7.75
CA PRO A 327 -3.75 18.60 -9.09
C PRO A 327 -3.25 17.55 -10.07
N ALA A 328 -3.78 17.59 -11.29
CA ALA A 328 -3.45 16.69 -12.40
C ALA A 328 -3.56 15.18 -12.05
N SER A 329 -4.38 14.82 -11.06
CA SER A 329 -4.46 13.45 -10.55
C SER A 329 -5.81 12.80 -10.84
N ALA A 330 -5.84 11.70 -11.59
CA ALA A 330 -7.01 10.85 -11.74
C ALA A 330 -7.14 9.92 -10.53
N THR A 331 -7.87 10.34 -9.49
CA THR A 331 -8.04 9.54 -8.26
C THR A 331 -9.32 8.71 -8.27
N ALA A 332 -9.41 7.70 -7.40
CA ALA A 332 -10.66 6.96 -7.17
C ALA A 332 -11.84 7.86 -6.76
N LEU A 333 -11.58 9.05 -6.20
CA LEU A 333 -12.60 10.04 -5.86
C LEU A 333 -13.22 10.68 -7.11
N HIS A 334 -12.44 10.89 -8.18
CA HIS A 334 -12.97 11.36 -9.46
C HIS A 334 -13.94 10.34 -10.06
N VAL A 335 -13.57 9.06 -10.01
CA VAL A 335 -14.44 7.96 -10.46
C VAL A 335 -15.76 7.97 -9.70
N ARG A 336 -15.71 8.03 -8.37
CA ARG A 336 -16.90 8.07 -7.50
C ARG A 336 -17.78 9.27 -7.83
N LEU A 337 -17.19 10.45 -7.94
CA LEU A 337 -17.90 11.69 -8.20
C LEU A 337 -18.60 11.71 -9.56
N TYR A 338 -17.91 11.33 -10.63
CA TYR A 338 -18.52 11.25 -11.96
C TYR A 338 -19.61 10.19 -12.01
N PHE A 339 -19.44 9.06 -11.31
CA PHE A 339 -20.47 8.06 -11.20
C PHE A 339 -21.71 8.56 -10.43
N GLN A 340 -21.53 9.35 -9.38
CA GLN A 340 -22.65 10.02 -8.69
C GLN A 340 -23.40 10.98 -9.63
N ALA A 341 -22.68 11.82 -10.38
CA ALA A 341 -23.28 12.73 -11.35
C ALA A 341 -24.05 11.98 -12.46
N PHE A 342 -23.50 10.86 -12.95
CA PHE A 342 -24.20 9.92 -13.83
C PHE A 342 -25.51 9.44 -13.21
N GLN A 343 -25.49 8.98 -11.96
CA GLN A 343 -26.66 8.46 -11.26
C GLN A 343 -27.73 9.53 -11.06
N ILE A 344 -27.35 10.77 -10.73
CA ILE A 344 -28.26 11.92 -10.60
C ILE A 344 -28.96 12.21 -11.94
N CYS A 345 -28.22 12.18 -13.05
CA CYS A 345 -28.79 12.41 -14.37
C CYS A 345 -29.75 11.28 -14.79
N ILE A 346 -29.36 10.01 -14.58
CA ILE A 346 -30.10 8.88 -15.13
C ILE A 346 -31.43 8.61 -14.42
N VAL A 347 -31.54 8.95 -13.12
CA VAL A 347 -32.82 8.85 -12.39
C VAL A 347 -33.90 9.80 -12.93
N HIS A 348 -33.48 10.90 -13.58
CA HIS A 348 -34.34 11.91 -14.20
C HIS A 348 -34.43 11.80 -15.73
N ARG A 349 -33.89 10.70 -16.29
CA ARG A 349 -33.85 10.39 -17.72
C ARG A 349 -33.00 11.34 -18.57
N ASP A 350 -31.99 11.96 -17.97
CA ASP A 350 -31.01 12.76 -18.72
C ASP A 350 -29.91 11.87 -19.30
N VAL A 351 -30.24 11.19 -20.39
CA VAL A 351 -29.35 10.23 -21.04
C VAL A 351 -28.13 10.93 -21.66
N ALA A 352 -28.30 12.15 -22.18
CA ALA A 352 -27.22 12.94 -22.77
C ALA A 352 -26.11 13.21 -21.75
N ARG A 353 -26.43 13.88 -20.63
CA ARG A 353 -25.43 14.19 -19.60
C ARG A 353 -24.94 12.95 -18.88
N ALA A 354 -25.82 11.97 -18.63
CA ALA A 354 -25.39 10.69 -18.07
C ALA A 354 -24.32 10.03 -18.94
N SER A 355 -24.48 9.98 -20.27
CA SER A 355 -23.48 9.38 -21.15
C SER A 355 -22.08 10.02 -21.00
N VAL A 356 -22.02 11.35 -20.87
CA VAL A 356 -20.76 12.09 -20.68
C VAL A 356 -20.14 11.81 -19.32
N PHE A 357 -20.94 11.84 -18.23
CA PHE A 357 -20.43 11.53 -16.89
C PHE A 357 -20.00 10.07 -16.76
N GLY A 358 -20.72 9.14 -17.38
CA GLY A 358 -20.33 7.73 -17.45
C GLY A 358 -18.99 7.53 -18.14
N GLU A 359 -18.75 8.24 -19.25
CA GLU A 359 -17.46 8.19 -19.96
C GLU A 359 -16.32 8.80 -19.12
N ARG A 360 -16.56 9.91 -18.42
CA ARG A 360 -15.56 10.49 -17.50
C ARG A 360 -15.24 9.57 -16.32
N ALA A 361 -16.25 8.90 -15.76
CA ALA A 361 -16.04 7.91 -14.71
C ALA A 361 -15.22 6.72 -15.23
N TYR A 362 -15.51 6.24 -16.44
CA TYR A 362 -14.75 5.19 -17.10
C TYR A 362 -13.29 5.60 -17.33
N GLU A 363 -13.04 6.78 -17.90
CA GLU A 363 -11.69 7.23 -18.19
C GLU A 363 -10.87 7.45 -16.92
N ALA A 364 -11.43 8.10 -15.90
CA ALA A 364 -10.78 8.23 -14.60
C ALA A 364 -10.48 6.86 -13.97
N ASN A 365 -11.38 5.88 -14.14
CA ASN A 365 -11.19 4.53 -13.62
C ASN A 365 -10.10 3.78 -14.40
N ARG A 366 -10.05 3.94 -15.72
CA ARG A 366 -8.99 3.40 -16.60
C ARG A 366 -7.62 3.92 -16.18
N LEU A 367 -7.48 5.22 -15.95
CA LEU A 367 -6.23 5.84 -15.51
C LEU A 367 -5.80 5.35 -14.13
N CYS A 368 -6.70 5.26 -13.15
CA CYS A 368 -6.29 4.92 -11.78
C CYS A 368 -6.30 3.42 -11.45
N LYS A 369 -6.96 2.58 -12.26
CA LYS A 369 -7.11 1.13 -12.00
C LYS A 369 -6.69 0.23 -13.16
N GLY A 370 -6.48 0.78 -14.35
CA GLY A 370 -6.18 0.03 -15.57
C GLY A 370 -7.42 -0.45 -16.33
N GLU A 371 -7.20 -0.90 -17.56
CA GLU A 371 -8.24 -1.33 -18.51
C GLU A 371 -8.94 -2.65 -18.15
N ASP A 372 -8.27 -3.49 -17.37
CA ASP A 372 -8.79 -4.79 -16.93
C ASP A 372 -9.68 -4.71 -15.68
N SER A 373 -9.91 -3.50 -15.15
CA SER A 373 -10.88 -3.25 -14.09
C SER A 373 -12.33 -3.42 -14.61
N PRO A 374 -13.30 -3.83 -13.76
CA PRO A 374 -14.69 -4.01 -14.18
C PRO A 374 -15.23 -2.77 -14.89
N SER A 375 -15.78 -2.97 -16.09
CA SER A 375 -16.26 -1.88 -16.92
C SER A 375 -17.40 -1.12 -16.25
N LEU A 376 -17.23 0.20 -16.12
CA LEU A 376 -18.30 1.14 -15.83
C LEU A 376 -19.15 1.47 -17.07
N ARG A 377 -18.72 1.06 -18.28
CA ARG A 377 -19.49 1.23 -19.52
C ARG A 377 -20.66 0.24 -19.54
N LYS A 378 -21.81 0.71 -19.06
CA LYS A 378 -23.12 0.18 -19.41
C LYS A 378 -23.90 1.27 -20.13
N HIS A 379 -24.76 0.89 -21.07
CA HIS A 379 -25.62 1.88 -21.72
C HIS A 379 -26.48 2.55 -20.63
N PRO A 380 -26.57 3.90 -20.56
CA PRO A 380 -27.24 4.56 -19.43
C PRO A 380 -28.68 4.06 -19.20
N ALA A 381 -29.40 3.71 -20.28
CA ALA A 381 -30.76 3.18 -20.20
C ALA A 381 -30.87 1.78 -19.59
N GLU A 382 -29.79 1.01 -19.52
CA GLU A 382 -29.74 -0.32 -18.89
C GLU A 382 -29.43 -0.24 -17.39
N HIS A 383 -29.12 0.95 -16.88
CA HIS A 383 -28.79 1.14 -15.48
C HIS A 383 -30.03 0.95 -14.59
N PHE A 384 -29.89 0.23 -13.48
CA PHE A 384 -30.98 -0.09 -12.56
C PHE A 384 -31.74 1.14 -12.04
N ASN A 385 -31.11 2.32 -11.99
CA ASN A 385 -31.74 3.56 -11.55
C ASN A 385 -32.42 4.38 -12.65
N TYR A 386 -32.46 3.88 -13.88
CA TYR A 386 -33.09 4.58 -15.01
C TYR A 386 -34.55 4.95 -14.70
N GLN A 387 -34.87 6.24 -14.87
CA GLN A 387 -36.22 6.82 -14.77
C GLN A 387 -36.93 6.65 -13.41
N LYS A 388 -36.20 6.39 -12.32
CA LYS A 388 -36.82 6.20 -10.99
C LYS A 388 -37.46 7.45 -10.37
N CYS A 389 -37.05 8.65 -10.78
CA CYS A 389 -37.58 9.92 -10.26
C CYS A 389 -38.45 10.70 -11.26
N GLY A 390 -38.55 10.23 -12.51
CA GLY A 390 -39.40 10.82 -13.54
C GLY A 390 -38.64 11.10 -14.83
N GLN A 391 -39.18 12.04 -15.62
CA GLN A 391 -38.66 12.41 -16.96
C GLN A 391 -38.34 13.91 -17.07
N ARG A 392 -38.06 14.57 -15.93
CA ARG A 392 -37.86 16.02 -15.83
C ARG A 392 -36.77 16.52 -16.79
N TRP A 393 -35.73 15.72 -17.01
CA TRP A 393 -34.59 16.07 -17.85
C TRP A 393 -34.46 15.12 -19.04
N LYS A 394 -35.58 14.66 -19.59
CA LYS A 394 -35.58 13.71 -20.70
C LYS A 394 -34.72 14.22 -21.88
N THR A 395 -33.64 13.52 -22.15
CA THR A 395 -32.74 13.72 -23.30
C THR A 395 -32.36 12.36 -23.89
N SER A 396 -31.69 12.37 -25.04
CA SER A 396 -31.13 11.18 -25.71
C SER A 396 -29.65 11.39 -26.05
N MET A 397 -28.90 10.32 -26.35
CA MET A 397 -27.44 10.40 -26.55
C MET A 397 -27.04 11.27 -27.76
N ASP A 398 -27.89 11.37 -28.78
CA ASP A 398 -27.71 12.21 -29.95
C ASP A 398 -27.81 13.72 -29.64
N MET A 399 -28.32 14.09 -28.47
CA MET A 399 -28.39 15.48 -28.01
C MET A 399 -27.09 15.97 -27.37
N VAL A 400 -26.03 15.17 -27.35
CA VAL A 400 -24.69 15.61 -26.91
C VAL A 400 -24.03 16.41 -28.03
N ASP A 401 -24.06 17.73 -27.90
CA ASP A 401 -23.39 18.63 -28.84
C ASP A 401 -21.89 18.71 -28.56
N LYS A 402 -21.11 17.90 -29.29
CA LYS A 402 -19.64 17.87 -29.21
C LYS A 402 -18.96 19.02 -29.96
N SER A 403 -19.72 19.86 -30.68
CA SER A 403 -19.19 21.03 -31.39
C SER A 403 -19.09 22.28 -30.51
N LEU A 404 -19.66 22.23 -29.30
CA LEU A 404 -19.57 23.33 -28.34
C LEU A 404 -18.12 23.56 -27.91
N GLU A 405 -17.75 24.84 -27.82
CA GLU A 405 -16.51 25.28 -27.16
C GLU A 405 -16.39 24.69 -25.74
N PRO A 406 -15.19 24.31 -25.27
CA PRO A 406 -15.00 23.58 -24.01
C PRO A 406 -15.69 24.21 -22.80
N GLU A 407 -15.62 25.53 -22.64
CA GLU A 407 -16.29 26.23 -21.53
C GLU A 407 -17.82 26.18 -21.62
N LYS A 408 -18.37 26.28 -22.83
CA LYS A 408 -19.82 26.18 -23.06
C LYS A 408 -20.30 24.76 -22.82
N PHE A 409 -19.51 23.78 -23.25
CA PHE A 409 -19.77 22.37 -23.00
C PHE A 409 -19.79 22.06 -21.49
N GLU A 410 -18.81 22.55 -20.73
CA GLU A 410 -18.80 22.41 -19.27
C GLU A 410 -20.00 23.10 -18.59
N LYS A 411 -20.38 24.30 -19.04
CA LYS A 411 -21.57 24.98 -18.52
C LYS A 411 -22.86 24.20 -18.79
N TRP A 412 -22.99 23.60 -19.97
CA TRP A 412 -24.12 22.73 -20.30
C TRP A 412 -24.13 21.46 -19.44
N LEU A 413 -22.99 20.78 -19.34
CA LEU A 413 -22.84 19.52 -18.62
C LEU A 413 -23.21 19.67 -17.13
N TRP A 414 -22.79 20.79 -16.52
CA TRP A 414 -23.00 21.07 -15.10
C TRP A 414 -24.13 22.04 -14.81
N ARG A 415 -25.03 22.27 -15.78
CA ARG A 415 -26.22 23.10 -15.55
C ARG A 415 -27.06 22.50 -14.43
N ALA A 416 -27.06 23.17 -13.30
CA ALA A 416 -28.01 22.99 -12.22
C ALA A 416 -29.34 23.58 -12.69
#